data_AF-A0A7X7VZ74-F1
#
_entry.id   AF-A0A7X7VZ74-F1
#
_cell.length_a   1.000
_cell.length_b   1.000
_cell.length_c   1.000
_cell.angle_alpha   90.00
_cell.angle_beta   90.00
_cell.angle_gamma   90.00
#
_symmetry.space_group_name_H-M   'P 1'
#
loop_
_entity.id
_entity.type
_entity.pdbx_description
1 polymer ?
#
loop_
_entity_poly.entity_id
_entity_poly.type
_entity_poly.pdbx_seq_one_letter_code
_entity_poly.pdbx_strand_id
1 'polypeptide(L)'
;MALRTLEKRIRVGGNQEHSGDMKSFELEYYLLESEADNDDAANNRTIYGIEIVKKTDGGCVENSRFEGIFTDKSRTRELIGTLASNTVTPVSLPYILDDLLGI
;
A
#
# COMPACT_ATOMS: atom_id res chain seq x y z
N MET A 1 -17.17 -3.49 -4.11
CA MET A 1 -16.22 -2.42 -4.49
C MET A 1 -15.46 -2.01 -3.24
N ALA A 2 -14.13 -2.06 -3.22
CA ALA A 2 -13.37 -1.66 -2.04
C ALA A 2 -13.31 -0.12 -1.90
N LEU A 3 -13.54 0.39 -0.70
CA LEU A 3 -13.26 1.78 -0.34
C LEU A 3 -11.75 1.94 -0.16
N ARG A 4 -11.16 3.02 -0.70
CA ARG A 4 -9.74 3.34 -0.51
C ARG A 4 -9.57 4.61 0.33
N THR A 5 -8.68 4.56 1.31
CA THR A 5 -8.34 5.70 2.18
C THR A 5 -6.83 5.92 2.18
N LEU A 6 -6.37 7.15 1.88
CA LEU A 6 -4.94 7.48 1.95
C LEU A 6 -4.50 7.57 3.42
N GLU A 7 -3.55 6.74 3.83
CA GLU A 7 -3.05 6.68 5.21
C GLU A 7 -1.67 7.35 5.35
N LYS A 8 -0.79 7.20 4.35
CA LYS A 8 0.55 7.81 4.35
C LYS A 8 0.94 8.29 2.95
N ARG A 9 1.74 9.36 2.92
CA ARG A 9 2.38 9.87 1.71
C ARG A 9 3.83 10.24 2.02
N ILE A 10 4.76 9.81 1.18
CA ILE A 10 6.19 10.04 1.33
C ILE A 10 6.73 10.56 0.00
N ARG A 11 7.55 11.61 0.05
CA ARG A 11 8.34 12.06 -1.11
C ARG A 11 9.78 11.60 -0.93
N VAL A 12 10.30 10.92 -1.94
CA VAL A 12 11.66 10.38 -1.99
C VAL A 12 12.44 11.13 -3.06
N GLY A 13 13.60 11.67 -2.69
CA GLY A 13 14.42 12.51 -3.56
C GLY A 13 14.08 14.00 -3.44
N GLY A 14 15.13 14.82 -3.40
CA GLY A 14 15.02 16.27 -3.31
C GLY A 14 15.83 16.88 -2.16
N ASN A 15 17.15 16.67 -2.17
CA ASN A 15 18.12 17.65 -1.68
C ASN A 15 19.53 17.34 -2.22
N GLN A 16 20.11 18.36 -2.88
CA GLN A 16 21.54 18.60 -3.18
C GLN A 16 22.16 18.08 -4.50
N GLU A 17 22.03 18.92 -5.53
CA GLU A 17 23.06 19.51 -6.42
C GLU A 17 24.24 18.74 -7.02
N HIS A 18 24.48 17.44 -6.82
CA HIS A 18 25.59 16.77 -7.51
C HIS A 18 25.21 15.39 -8.08
N SER A 19 25.18 15.34 -9.41
CA SER A 19 25.54 14.20 -10.26
C SER A 19 24.79 12.88 -10.02
N GLY A 20 23.65 12.74 -10.68
CA GLY A 20 22.98 11.46 -10.88
C GLY A 20 21.48 11.66 -11.02
N ASP A 21 20.92 11.19 -12.12
CA ASP A 21 19.52 11.33 -12.57
C ASP A 21 18.51 10.60 -11.65
N MET A 22 18.60 10.80 -10.33
CA MET A 22 17.67 10.23 -9.35
C MET A 22 16.40 11.08 -9.36
N LYS A 23 15.51 10.76 -10.30
CA LYS A 23 14.17 11.37 -10.40
C LYS A 23 13.46 11.23 -9.06
N SER A 24 12.94 12.35 -8.55
CA SER A 24 12.13 12.30 -7.33
C SER A 24 10.83 11.55 -7.61
N PHE A 25 10.33 10.88 -6.58
CA PHE A 25 9.07 10.16 -6.67
C PHE A 25 8.29 10.26 -5.37
N GLU A 26 6.98 10.15 -5.48
CA GLU A 26 6.05 10.12 -4.37
C GLU A 26 5.53 8.69 -4.20
N LEU A 27 5.45 8.23 -2.96
CA LEU A 27 4.78 7.00 -2.56
C LEU A 27 3.53 7.36 -1.76
N GLU A 28 2.41 6.78 -2.15
CA GLU A 28 1.14 6.87 -1.44
C GLU A 28 0.73 5.47 -0.99
N TYR A 29 0.38 5.36 0.29
CA TYR A 29 -0.04 4.11 0.91
C TYR A 29 -1.51 4.23 1.32
N TYR A 30 -2.32 3.32 0.79
CA TYR A 30 -3.76 3.31 0.97
C TYR A 30 -4.20 2.10 1.76
N LEU A 31 -5.16 2.32 2.67
CA LEU A 31 -5.97 1.28 3.27
C LEU A 31 -7.13 0.96 2.32
N LEU A 32 -7.36 -0.33 2.07
CA LEU A 32 -8.51 -0.83 1.33
C LEU A 32 -9.49 -1.47 2.30
N GLU A 33 -10.77 -1.19 2.14
CA GLU A 33 -11.85 -1.77 2.94
C GLU A 33 -12.88 -2.39 1.98
N SER A 34 -13.08 -3.70 2.03
CA SER A 34 -14.09 -4.41 1.26
C SER A 34 -15.02 -5.17 2.20
N GLU A 35 -16.30 -5.25 1.85
CA GLU A 35 -17.21 -6.19 2.50
C GLU A 35 -16.98 -7.57 1.86
N ALA A 36 -16.74 -8.60 2.67
CA ALA A 36 -16.73 -9.97 2.17
C ALA A 36 -18.18 -10.36 1.85
N ASP A 37 -18.45 -10.62 0.56
CA ASP A 37 -19.71 -11.16 0.06
C ASP A 37 -19.80 -12.64 0.51
N ASN A 38 -20.16 -12.85 1.78
CA ASN A 38 -20.61 -14.13 2.25
C ASN A 38 -22.13 -14.15 2.07
N ASP A 39 -22.64 -15.17 1.37
CA ASP A 39 -24.07 -15.45 1.15
C ASP A 39 -24.88 -15.59 2.47
N ASP A 40 -24.20 -15.61 3.62
CA ASP A 40 -24.77 -15.52 4.96
C ASP A 40 -24.89 -14.06 5.43
N ALA A 41 -26.09 -13.50 5.32
CA ALA A 41 -26.48 -12.16 5.78
C ALA A 41 -26.18 -11.86 7.27
N ALA A 42 -25.74 -12.86 8.05
CA ALA A 42 -25.37 -12.73 9.45
C ALA A 42 -23.87 -12.41 9.67
N ASN A 43 -23.02 -12.45 8.63
CA ASN A 43 -21.57 -12.41 8.80
C ASN A 43 -20.86 -11.53 7.76
N ASN A 44 -21.37 -10.31 7.56
CA ASN A 44 -20.71 -9.25 6.79
C ASN A 44 -19.37 -8.90 7.46
N ARG A 45 -18.32 -9.60 7.08
CA ARG A 45 -16.99 -9.40 7.63
C ARG A 45 -16.26 -8.43 6.73
N THR A 46 -15.93 -7.25 7.24
CA THR A 46 -15.06 -6.32 6.53
C THR A 46 -13.66 -6.92 6.45
N ILE A 47 -13.13 -6.98 5.24
CA ILE A 47 -11.76 -7.38 4.96
C ILE A 47 -10.96 -6.15 4.54
N TYR A 48 -9.71 -6.13 4.96
CA TYR A 48 -8.82 -5.01 4.80
C TYR A 48 -7.63 -5.39 3.92
N GLY A 49 -7.21 -4.44 3.09
CA GLY A 49 -6.10 -4.60 2.17
C GLY A 49 -5.24 -3.35 2.09
N ILE A 50 -4.24 -3.40 1.22
CA ILE A 50 -3.26 -2.34 1.04
C ILE A 50 -3.08 -2.08 -0.47
N GLU A 51 -2.97 -0.81 -0.82
CA GLU A 51 -2.48 -0.39 -2.13
C GLU A 51 -1.30 0.56 -1.93
N ILE A 52 -0.23 0.36 -2.70
CA ILE A 52 0.88 1.31 -2.78
C ILE A 52 0.90 1.87 -4.20
N VAL A 53 0.94 3.19 -4.32
CA VAL A 53 1.07 3.91 -5.58
C VAL A 53 2.37 4.70 -5.56
N LYS A 54 3.19 4.51 -6.58
CA LYS A 54 4.41 5.29 -6.84
C LYS A 54 4.17 6.22 -8.02
N LYS A 55 4.42 7.51 -7.83
CA LYS A 55 4.32 8.53 -8.88
C LYS A 55 5.68 9.16 -9.07
N THR A 56 6.20 9.12 -10.29
CA THR A 56 7.46 9.78 -10.64
C THR A 56 7.18 11.14 -11.27
N ASP A 57 8.13 12.08 -11.17
CA ASP A 57 8.01 13.39 -11.82
C ASP A 57 7.87 13.28 -13.36
N GLY A 58 8.32 12.15 -13.95
CA GLY A 58 8.19 11.85 -15.38
C GLY A 58 6.81 11.34 -15.80
N GLY A 59 5.81 11.37 -14.91
CA GLY A 59 4.44 10.93 -15.19
C GLY A 59 4.22 9.42 -15.19
N CYS A 60 5.25 8.62 -14.92
CA CYS A 60 5.09 7.18 -14.73
C CYS A 60 4.45 6.93 -13.36
N VAL A 61 3.38 6.13 -13.37
CA VAL A 61 2.64 5.68 -12.20
C VAL A 61 2.73 4.16 -12.13
N GLU A 62 3.24 3.65 -11.03
CA GLU A 62 3.27 2.22 -10.72
C GLU A 62 2.36 1.99 -9.51
N ASN A 63 1.55 0.93 -9.51
CA ASN A 63 0.78 0.56 -8.32
C ASN A 63 0.76 -0.95 -8.12
N SER A 64 0.50 -1.33 -6.88
CA SER A 64 0.32 -2.72 -6.49
C SER A 64 -0.73 -2.78 -5.39
N ARG A 65 -1.67 -3.70 -5.54
CA ARG A 65 -2.91 -3.76 -4.77
C ARG A 65 -3.12 -5.18 -4.26
N PHE A 66 -3.34 -5.30 -2.96
CA PHE A 66 -3.64 -6.56 -2.29
C PHE A 66 -4.86 -6.39 -1.40
N GLU A 67 -5.92 -7.12 -1.70
CA GLU A 67 -7.15 -7.15 -0.91
C GLU A 67 -7.15 -8.35 0.04
N GLY A 68 -7.95 -8.28 1.11
CA GLY A 68 -8.20 -9.45 1.95
C GLY A 68 -7.01 -9.92 2.80
N ILE A 69 -6.10 -9.01 3.17
CA ILE A 69 -4.91 -9.33 3.97
C ILE A 69 -5.30 -9.63 5.43
N PHE A 70 -6.14 -8.77 6.03
CA PHE A 70 -6.57 -8.92 7.42
C PHE A 70 -8.07 -8.67 7.58
N THR A 71 -8.64 -9.16 8.68
CA THR A 71 -10.01 -8.81 9.11
C THR A 71 -10.02 -7.72 10.19
N ASP A 72 -8.84 -7.20 10.55
CA ASP A 72 -8.65 -6.13 11.53
C ASP A 72 -8.07 -4.88 10.87
N LYS A 73 -8.78 -3.75 11.02
CA LYS A 73 -8.40 -2.45 10.45
C LYS A 73 -7.10 -1.93 11.05
N SER A 74 -6.93 -2.08 12.37
CA SER A 74 -5.80 -1.53 13.11
C SER A 74 -4.49 -2.22 12.73
N ARG A 75 -4.51 -3.54 12.59
CA ARG A 75 -3.37 -4.33 12.09
C ARG A 75 -2.98 -3.93 10.67
N THR A 76 -3.96 -3.71 9.79
CA THR A 76 -3.67 -3.24 8.43
C THR A 76 -3.03 -1.85 8.43
N ARG A 77 -3.49 -0.94 9.30
CA ARG A 77 -2.86 0.39 9.47
C ARG A 77 -1.45 0.31 10.03
N GLU A 78 -1.21 -0.56 11.00
CA GLU A 78 0.13 -0.79 11.56
C GLU A 78 1.09 -1.33 10.49
N LEU A 79 0.63 -2.27 9.66
CA LEU A 79 1.39 -2.76 8.51
C LEU A 79 1.68 -1.61 7.54
N ILE A 80 0.68 -0.81 7.16
CA ILE A 80 0.90 0.37 6.30
C ILE A 80 1.96 1.31 6.89
N GLY A 81 1.91 1.58 8.19
CA GLY A 81 2.90 2.41 8.88
C GLY A 81 4.31 1.82 8.77
N THR A 82 4.44 0.51 8.89
CA THR A 82 5.70 -0.22 8.76
C THR A 82 6.24 -0.18 7.32
N LEU A 83 5.38 -0.44 6.33
CA LEU A 83 5.72 -0.37 4.91
C LEU A 83 6.17 1.04 4.51
N ALA A 84 5.45 2.05 4.96
CA ALA A 84 5.77 3.45 4.72
C ALA A 84 7.10 3.85 5.35
N SER A 85 7.34 3.47 6.61
CA SER A 85 8.61 3.79 7.31
C SER A 85 9.84 3.17 6.63
N ASN A 86 9.64 2.07 5.89
CA ASN A 86 10.70 1.41 5.12
C ASN A 86 10.69 1.78 3.63
N THR A 87 9.88 2.76 3.22
CA THR A 87 9.81 3.23 1.82
C THR A 87 9.51 2.09 0.83
N VAL A 88 8.68 1.13 1.25
CA VAL A 88 8.31 -0.01 0.41
C VAL A 88 7.62 0.50 -0.85
N THR A 89 8.04 -0.03 -1.99
CA THR A 89 7.54 0.33 -3.32
C THR A 89 6.52 -0.71 -3.83
N PRO A 90 5.71 -0.36 -4.86
CA PRO A 90 4.75 -1.31 -5.44
C PRO A 90 5.36 -2.63 -5.90
N VAL A 91 6.58 -2.60 -6.46
CA VAL A 91 7.27 -3.81 -6.94
C VAL A 91 7.75 -4.70 -5.79
N SER A 92 8.13 -4.12 -4.65
CA SER A 92 8.58 -4.88 -3.48
C SER A 92 7.43 -5.43 -2.63
N LEU A 93 6.22 -4.87 -2.75
CA LEU A 93 5.07 -5.25 -1.93
C LEU A 93 4.70 -6.74 -2.00
N PRO A 94 4.61 -7.38 -3.19
CA PRO A 94 4.26 -8.79 -3.30
C PRO A 94 5.20 -9.69 -2.49
N TYR A 95 6.52 -9.48 -2.63
CA TYR A 95 7.53 -10.29 -1.94
C TYR A 95 7.47 -10.14 -0.42
N ILE A 96 7.20 -8.92 0.07
CA ILE A 96 7.06 -8.67 1.51
C ILE A 96 5.81 -9.35 2.07
N LEU A 97 4.71 -9.31 1.32
CA LEU A 97 3.48 -9.98 1.75
C LEU A 97 3.62 -11.50 1.70
N ASP A 98 4.33 -12.04 0.72
CA ASP A 98 4.68 -13.47 0.62
C ASP A 98 5.44 -13.93 1.87
N ASP A 99 6.51 -13.21 2.23
CA ASP A 99 7.31 -13.50 3.42
C ASP A 99 6.51 -13.36 4.73
N LEU A 100 5.58 -12.41 4.82
CA LEU A 100 4.79 -12.15 6.02
C LEU A 100 3.63 -13.13 6.21
N LEU A 101 3.00 -13.54 5.11
CA LEU A 101 1.82 -14.40 5.12
C LEU A 101 2.18 -15.89 4.95
N GLY A 102 3.40 -16.19 4.50
CA GLY A 102 3.92 -17.54 4.31
C GLY A 102 3.19 -18.30 3.20
N ILE A 103 2.85 -17.59 2.11
CA ILE A 103 2.16 -18.16 0.94
C ILE A 103 3.16 -18.71 -0.09
#